data_AF-A0A377VT56-F1
#
_entry.id   AF-A0A377VT56-F1
#
_cell.length_a   1.000
_cell.length_b   1.000
_cell.length_c   1.000
_cell.angle_alpha   90.00
_cell.angle_beta   90.00
_cell.angle_gamma   90.00
#
_symmetry.space_group_name_H-M   'P 1'
#
loop_
_entity.id
_entity.type
_entity.pdbx_description
1 polymer ?
#
loop_
_entity_poly.entity_id
_entity_poly.type
_entity_poly.pdbx_seq_one_letter_code
_entity_poly.pdbx_strand_id
1 'polypeptide(L)'
;MGWNKLVTDVADLAGMPESALAAAQAQAQAKEQEGYLLTLDIPSYLPVMTYCDNQALREEMYRAYSTRASDQGPNAGKWDNSPVMAEILALRHELAQLLGFDSYAYKSLATKMAKDPQQVLDFLTDLAKRARPQGEKELAQLRAFAKAEFGVDELQPWDIAYYSEKQKQHLYSISDEQLRPYFPENKAVSGLFEVVKRIYGITAKERTDVDVWASGSALLELYDEHNELRGSFYLDLYAREHKRGGAWMDDCVGQMRKLDGSLQKPSPT
;
A
#
# COMPACT_ATOMS: atom_id res chain seq x y z
N MET A 1 -5.65 -15.16 -8.88
CA MET A 1 -4.46 -14.90 -8.02
C MET A 1 -3.24 -15.74 -8.44
N GLY A 2 -2.01 -15.21 -8.30
CA GLY A 2 -0.77 -15.90 -8.71
C GLY A 2 -0.09 -16.78 -7.65
N TRP A 3 -0.21 -16.44 -6.37
CA TRP A 3 0.32 -17.22 -5.24
C TRP A 3 -0.70 -17.23 -4.11
N ASN A 4 -0.85 -18.37 -3.44
CA ASN A 4 -1.55 -18.52 -2.17
C ASN A 4 -0.92 -19.67 -1.39
N LYS A 5 -1.12 -19.67 -0.08
CA LYS A 5 -0.73 -20.78 0.79
C LYS A 5 -1.87 -21.10 1.74
N LEU A 6 -2.37 -22.33 1.68
CA LEU A 6 -3.32 -22.84 2.67
C LEU A 6 -2.53 -23.39 3.86
N VAL A 7 -2.82 -22.88 5.05
CA VAL A 7 -2.25 -23.35 6.31
C VAL A 7 -3.37 -24.02 7.10
N THR A 8 -3.20 -25.32 7.39
CA THR A 8 -4.22 -26.12 8.10
C THR A 8 -3.95 -26.23 9.59
N ASP A 9 -2.68 -26.14 10.01
CA ASP A 9 -2.29 -26.11 11.42
C ASP A 9 -2.20 -24.66 11.91
N VAL A 10 -3.05 -24.30 12.87
CA VAL A 10 -3.03 -22.96 13.47
C VAL A 10 -1.73 -22.68 14.23
N ALA A 11 -1.01 -23.72 14.68
CA ALA A 11 0.29 -23.56 15.34
C ALA A 11 1.34 -22.92 14.42
N ASP A 12 1.27 -23.15 13.10
CA ASP A 12 2.14 -22.51 12.12
C ASP A 12 1.89 -21.00 11.99
N LEU A 13 0.76 -20.50 12.53
CA LEU A 13 0.36 -19.10 12.54
C LEU A 13 0.51 -18.47 13.93
N ALA A 14 1.26 -19.09 14.84
CA ALA A 14 1.53 -18.53 16.16
C ALA A 14 2.03 -17.07 16.08
N GLY A 15 1.56 -16.24 17.01
CA GLY A 15 1.86 -14.80 17.08
C GLY A 15 0.98 -13.91 16.18
N MET A 16 0.28 -14.48 15.20
CA MET A 16 -0.63 -13.71 14.33
C MET A 16 -1.81 -13.10 15.12
N PRO A 17 -2.19 -11.84 14.84
CA PRO A 17 -3.38 -11.23 15.41
C PRO A 17 -4.66 -11.99 15.07
N GLU A 18 -5.62 -12.02 16.00
CA GLU A 18 -6.94 -12.63 15.78
C GLU A 18 -7.63 -12.06 14.54
N SER A 19 -7.50 -10.75 14.30
CA SER A 19 -8.07 -10.09 13.13
C SER A 19 -7.51 -10.61 11.81
N ALA A 20 -6.21 -10.92 11.77
CA ALA A 20 -5.55 -11.49 10.60
C ALA A 20 -5.88 -12.97 10.41
N LEU A 21 -5.97 -13.74 11.50
CA LEU A 21 -6.43 -15.13 11.46
C LEU A 21 -7.87 -15.25 10.95
N ALA A 22 -8.78 -14.42 11.46
CA ALA A 22 -10.17 -14.37 11.00
C ALA A 22 -10.27 -14.01 9.51
N ALA A 23 -9.47 -13.05 9.04
CA ALA A 23 -9.43 -12.68 7.62
C ALA A 23 -8.91 -13.84 6.74
N ALA A 24 -7.84 -14.51 7.15
CA ALA A 24 -7.30 -15.66 6.41
C ALA A 24 -8.27 -16.85 6.38
N GLN A 25 -9.00 -17.08 7.48
CA GLN A 25 -10.04 -18.12 7.55
C GLN A 25 -11.22 -17.78 6.64
N ALA A 26 -11.70 -16.53 6.65
CA ALA A 26 -12.76 -16.08 5.75
C ALA A 26 -12.36 -16.22 4.28
N GLN A 27 -11.09 -15.95 3.94
CA GLN A 27 -10.58 -16.17 2.59
C GLN A 27 -10.55 -17.66 2.19
N ALA A 28 -10.20 -18.56 3.11
CA ALA A 28 -10.26 -20.00 2.85
C ALA A 28 -11.70 -20.47 2.61
N GLN A 29 -12.63 -20.03 3.47
CA GLN A 29 -14.06 -20.34 3.35
C GLN A 29 -14.67 -19.83 2.04
N ALA A 30 -14.30 -18.62 1.61
CA ALA A 30 -14.74 -18.06 0.33
C ALA A 30 -14.27 -18.86 -0.89
N LYS A 31 -13.26 -19.72 -0.72
CA LYS A 31 -12.77 -20.66 -1.74
C LYS A 31 -13.12 -22.12 -1.44
N GLU A 32 -14.04 -22.35 -0.51
CA GLU A 32 -14.48 -23.70 -0.11
C GLU A 32 -13.32 -24.57 0.41
N GLN A 33 -12.35 -23.95 1.08
CA GLN A 33 -11.19 -24.62 1.69
C GLN A 33 -11.25 -24.54 3.21
N GLU A 34 -10.77 -25.59 3.89
CA GLU A 34 -10.63 -25.62 5.35
C GLU A 34 -9.23 -25.18 5.77
N GLY A 35 -9.16 -24.25 6.73
CA GLY A 35 -7.90 -23.70 7.25
C GLY A 35 -7.82 -22.18 7.06
N TYR A 36 -6.60 -21.69 6.86
CA TYR A 36 -6.27 -20.28 6.72
C TYR A 36 -5.58 -20.03 5.39
N LEU A 37 -6.19 -19.24 4.53
CA LEU A 37 -5.63 -18.93 3.22
C LEU A 37 -4.86 -17.62 3.28
N LEU A 38 -3.56 -17.69 2.98
CA LEU A 38 -2.66 -16.54 2.91
C LEU A 38 -2.43 -16.13 1.45
N THR A 39 -2.39 -14.83 1.19
CA THR A 39 -2.08 -14.25 -0.12
C THR A 39 -0.95 -13.23 -0.01
N LEU A 40 -0.52 -12.69 -1.16
CA LEU A 40 0.51 -11.63 -1.22
C LEU A 40 -0.10 -10.22 -1.21
N ASP A 41 -1.41 -10.10 -0.97
CA ASP A 41 -2.05 -8.81 -0.78
C ASP A 41 -1.62 -8.23 0.57
N ILE A 42 -1.40 -6.92 0.64
CA ILE A 42 -0.83 -6.24 1.81
C ILE A 42 -1.55 -6.59 3.13
N PRO A 43 -2.90 -6.67 3.20
CA PRO A 43 -3.60 -7.06 4.43
C PRO A 43 -3.36 -8.51 4.88
N SER A 44 -2.88 -9.40 4.01
CA SER A 44 -2.50 -10.78 4.35
C SER A 44 -0.99 -10.91 4.57
N TYR A 45 -0.18 -10.28 3.70
CA TYR A 45 1.28 -10.33 3.75
C TYR A 45 1.87 -9.65 4.99
N LEU A 46 1.47 -8.41 5.29
CA LEU A 46 2.09 -7.65 6.39
C LEU A 46 1.88 -8.29 7.76
N PRO A 47 0.67 -8.79 8.14
CA PRO A 47 0.52 -9.44 9.43
C PRO A 47 1.46 -10.63 9.62
N VAL A 48 1.71 -11.43 8.57
CA VAL A 48 2.67 -12.53 8.64
C VAL A 48 4.09 -12.02 8.87
N MET A 49 4.52 -11.03 8.09
CA MET A 49 5.87 -10.47 8.22
C MET A 49 6.13 -9.78 9.57
N THR A 50 5.09 -9.20 10.17
CA THR A 50 5.19 -8.40 11.40
C THR A 50 4.99 -9.24 12.67
N TYR A 51 4.11 -10.24 12.66
CA TYR A 51 3.66 -10.88 13.89
C TYR A 51 3.86 -12.40 13.94
N CYS A 52 3.93 -13.08 12.81
CA CYS A 52 4.00 -14.55 12.82
C CYS A 52 5.35 -15.02 13.38
N ASP A 53 5.32 -15.83 14.43
CA ASP A 53 6.52 -16.35 15.08
C ASP A 53 7.26 -17.39 14.21
N ASN A 54 6.56 -18.02 13.26
CA ASN A 54 7.13 -19.00 12.33
C ASN A 54 8.03 -18.33 11.28
N GLN A 55 9.35 -18.37 11.50
CA GLN A 55 10.35 -17.79 10.60
C GLN A 55 10.32 -18.39 9.19
N ALA A 56 10.12 -19.71 9.06
CA ALA A 56 10.08 -20.36 7.76
C ALA A 56 8.90 -19.86 6.90
N LEU A 57 7.74 -19.61 7.53
CA LEU A 57 6.61 -19.00 6.86
C LEU A 57 6.90 -17.55 6.44
N ARG A 58 7.54 -16.74 7.30
CA ARG A 58 7.98 -15.39 6.95
C ARG A 58 8.95 -15.41 5.77
N GLU A 59 9.92 -16.31 5.77
CA GLU A 59 10.88 -16.48 4.67
C GLU A 59 10.17 -16.84 3.36
N GLU A 60 9.28 -17.84 3.38
CA GLU A 60 8.54 -18.28 2.19
C GLU A 60 7.72 -17.14 1.59
N MET A 61 6.96 -16.43 2.43
CA MET A 61 6.14 -15.30 1.98
C MET A 61 7.00 -14.13 1.49
N TYR A 62 8.11 -13.82 2.18
CA TYR A 62 9.05 -12.79 1.73
C TYR A 62 9.62 -13.08 0.35
N ARG A 63 10.07 -14.32 0.11
CA ARG A 63 10.60 -14.74 -1.19
C ARG A 63 9.50 -14.66 -2.26
N ALA A 64 8.33 -15.23 -1.98
CA ALA A 64 7.20 -15.19 -2.91
C ALA A 64 6.78 -13.75 -3.25
N TYR A 65 6.79 -12.82 -2.29
CA TYR A 65 6.47 -11.40 -2.48
C TYR A 65 7.54 -10.66 -3.29
N SER A 66 8.82 -10.90 -2.98
CA SER A 66 9.96 -10.18 -3.57
C SER A 66 10.26 -10.62 -5.00
N THR A 67 9.87 -11.83 -5.38
CA THR A 67 10.09 -12.39 -6.73
C THR A 67 8.83 -12.42 -7.59
N ARG A 68 7.79 -11.65 -7.23
CA ARG A 68 6.58 -11.55 -8.05
C ARG A 68 6.91 -11.03 -9.44
N ALA A 69 6.30 -11.67 -10.45
CA ALA A 69 6.44 -11.29 -11.85
C ALA A 69 7.92 -11.20 -12.31
N SER A 70 8.72 -12.20 -11.90
CA SER A 70 10.13 -12.32 -12.25
C SER A 70 10.47 -13.71 -12.79
N ASP A 71 11.71 -13.88 -13.21
CA ASP A 71 12.35 -15.15 -13.53
C ASP A 71 12.66 -16.02 -12.29
N GLN A 72 12.34 -15.54 -11.08
CA GLN A 72 12.65 -16.22 -9.82
C GLN A 72 11.39 -16.57 -9.00
N GLY A 73 11.56 -17.53 -8.07
CA GLY A 73 10.55 -17.93 -7.09
C GLY A 73 9.45 -18.87 -7.60
N PRO A 74 8.32 -19.00 -6.89
CA PRO A 74 7.36 -20.08 -7.10
C PRO A 74 6.62 -20.03 -8.45
N ASN A 75 6.65 -18.87 -9.13
CA ASN A 75 6.04 -18.67 -10.45
C ASN A 75 7.06 -18.18 -11.49
N ALA A 76 8.33 -18.54 -11.31
CA ALA A 76 9.44 -18.16 -12.19
C ALA A 76 9.08 -18.33 -13.68
N GLY A 77 9.29 -17.28 -14.47
CA GLY A 77 9.12 -17.29 -15.93
C GLY A 77 7.68 -17.28 -16.44
N LYS A 78 6.67 -17.42 -15.58
CA LYS A 78 5.25 -17.43 -16.01
C LYS A 78 4.73 -16.03 -16.32
N TRP A 79 5.14 -15.04 -15.54
CA TRP A 79 4.70 -13.64 -15.63
C TRP A 79 5.90 -12.69 -15.50
N ASP A 80 7.05 -13.06 -16.06
CA ASP A 80 8.29 -12.30 -15.92
C ASP A 80 8.19 -10.93 -16.61
N ASN A 81 8.33 -9.86 -15.83
CA ASN A 81 8.32 -8.48 -16.31
C ASN A 81 9.70 -8.01 -16.80
N SER A 82 10.78 -8.78 -16.60
CA SER A 82 12.13 -8.35 -16.95
C SER A 82 12.29 -8.01 -18.44
N PRO A 83 11.80 -8.81 -19.41
CA PRO A 83 11.85 -8.46 -20.82
C PRO A 83 11.02 -7.22 -21.16
N VAL A 84 9.84 -7.10 -20.57
CA VAL A 84 8.94 -5.94 -20.76
C VAL A 84 9.59 -4.66 -20.24
N MET A 85 10.27 -4.71 -19.09
CA MET A 85 11.01 -3.57 -18.54
C MET A 85 12.16 -3.15 -19.46
N ALA A 86 12.91 -4.10 -20.00
CA ALA A 86 14.00 -3.82 -20.94
C ALA A 86 13.48 -3.14 -22.22
N GLU A 87 12.38 -3.63 -22.78
CA GLU A 87 11.72 -3.03 -23.94
C GLU A 87 11.21 -1.61 -23.63
N ILE A 88 10.54 -1.41 -22.48
CA ILE A 88 10.09 -0.08 -22.04
C ILE A 88 11.27 0.90 -21.94
N LEU A 89 12.42 0.48 -21.41
CA LEU A 89 13.60 1.34 -21.30
C LEU A 89 14.16 1.71 -22.68
N ALA A 90 14.25 0.75 -23.60
CA ALA A 90 14.70 0.98 -24.96
C ALA A 90 13.77 1.97 -25.70
N LEU A 91 12.46 1.72 -25.67
CA LEU A 91 11.45 2.59 -26.31
C LEU A 91 11.42 3.99 -25.68
N ARG A 92 11.60 4.11 -24.37
CA ARG A 92 11.68 5.41 -23.68
C ARG A 92 12.94 6.18 -24.08
N HIS A 93 14.06 5.49 -24.29
CA HIS A 93 15.28 6.12 -24.77
C HIS A 93 15.12 6.61 -26.21
N GLU A 94 14.60 5.76 -27.11
CA GLU A 94 14.31 6.13 -28.50
C GLU A 94 13.36 7.34 -28.60
N LEU A 95 12.25 7.32 -27.84
CA LEU A 95 11.31 8.43 -27.77
C LEU A 95 11.98 9.74 -27.32
N ALA A 96 12.90 9.69 -26.37
CA ALA A 96 13.62 10.87 -25.91
C ALA A 96 14.50 11.44 -27.03
N GLN A 97 15.25 10.58 -27.72
CA GLN A 97 16.12 10.98 -28.83
C GLN A 97 15.32 11.60 -29.99
N LEU A 98 14.19 11.01 -30.37
CA LEU A 98 13.30 11.53 -31.42
C LEU A 98 12.76 12.94 -31.11
N LEU A 99 12.61 13.27 -29.83
CA LEU A 99 12.16 14.57 -29.37
C LEU A 99 13.31 15.54 -29.05
N GLY A 100 14.56 15.14 -29.29
CA GLY A 100 15.75 15.97 -29.06
C GLY A 100 16.20 16.06 -27.59
N PHE A 101 15.80 15.11 -26.74
CA PHE A 101 16.26 15.01 -25.35
C PHE A 101 17.37 13.95 -25.20
N ASP A 102 18.36 14.24 -24.34
CA ASP A 102 19.47 13.30 -24.06
C ASP A 102 19.01 11.99 -23.40
N SER A 103 17.92 12.04 -22.63
CA SER A 103 17.34 10.86 -22.00
C SER A 103 15.85 11.04 -21.67
N TYR A 104 15.17 9.93 -21.37
CA TYR A 104 13.78 9.98 -20.95
C TYR A 104 13.58 10.77 -19.63
N ALA A 105 14.62 10.86 -18.78
CA ALA A 105 14.56 11.67 -17.57
C ALA A 105 14.39 13.16 -17.92
N TYR A 106 15.17 13.69 -18.86
CA TYR A 106 15.00 15.07 -19.34
C TYR A 106 13.61 15.28 -19.96
N LYS A 107 13.15 14.36 -20.81
CA LYS A 107 11.80 14.41 -21.40
C LYS A 107 10.71 14.44 -20.33
N SER A 108 10.85 13.62 -19.28
CA SER A 108 9.89 13.53 -18.17
C SER A 108 9.86 14.81 -17.33
N LEU A 109 11.02 15.45 -17.14
CA LEU A 109 11.16 16.66 -16.33
C LEU A 109 10.70 17.94 -17.04
N ALA A 110 10.62 17.95 -18.38
CA ALA A 110 10.20 19.11 -19.16
C ALA A 110 8.85 19.73 -18.73
N THR A 111 7.96 18.96 -18.09
CA THR A 111 6.67 19.44 -17.57
C THR A 111 6.58 19.42 -16.03
N LYS A 112 7.70 19.21 -15.33
CA LYS A 112 7.78 19.12 -13.86
C LYS A 112 8.56 20.32 -13.29
N MET A 113 8.53 20.47 -11.97
CA MET A 113 9.22 21.57 -11.28
C MET A 113 10.75 21.43 -11.26
N ALA A 114 11.26 20.20 -11.18
CA ALA A 114 12.71 19.95 -11.20
C ALA A 114 13.26 20.18 -12.61
N LYS A 115 14.37 20.91 -12.70
CA LYS A 115 14.87 21.46 -13.97
C LYS A 115 15.64 20.44 -14.79
N ASP A 116 16.37 19.55 -14.14
CA ASP A 116 17.20 18.55 -14.79
C ASP A 116 17.40 17.31 -13.89
N PRO A 117 17.85 16.17 -14.45
CA PRO A 117 18.06 14.94 -13.70
C PRO A 117 19.15 15.04 -12.62
N GLN A 118 20.17 15.90 -12.80
CA GLN A 118 21.25 16.04 -11.82
C GLN A 118 20.72 16.65 -10.53
N GLN A 119 19.87 17.67 -10.62
CA GLN A 119 19.20 18.25 -9.45
C GLN A 119 18.41 17.19 -8.65
N VAL A 120 17.74 16.26 -9.34
CA VAL A 120 17.00 15.16 -8.70
C VAL A 120 17.96 14.19 -8.02
N LEU A 121 19.04 13.80 -8.69
CA LEU A 121 20.04 12.87 -8.14
C LEU A 121 20.76 13.48 -6.92
N ASP A 122 21.14 14.75 -6.99
CA ASP A 122 21.81 15.46 -5.90
C ASP A 122 20.91 15.52 -4.66
N PHE A 123 19.62 15.86 -4.85
CA PHE A 123 18.65 15.88 -3.77
C PHE A 123 18.49 14.50 -3.11
N LEU A 124 18.29 13.44 -3.91
CA LEU A 124 18.11 12.08 -3.39
C LEU A 124 19.38 11.55 -2.70
N THR A 125 20.56 11.88 -3.24
CA THR A 125 21.85 11.45 -2.68
C THR A 125 22.16 12.19 -1.38
N ASP A 126 21.88 13.50 -1.29
CA ASP A 126 22.03 14.26 -0.05
C ASP A 126 21.07 13.74 1.04
N LEU A 127 19.82 13.44 0.68
CA LEU A 127 18.86 12.82 1.59
C LEU A 127 19.37 11.46 2.09
N ALA A 128 19.84 10.59 1.20
CA ALA A 128 20.40 9.29 1.57
C ALA A 128 21.63 9.43 2.49
N LYS A 129 22.52 10.39 2.19
CA LYS A 129 23.70 10.67 3.02
C LYS A 129 23.33 11.09 4.44
N ARG A 130 22.25 11.86 4.61
CA ARG A 130 21.77 12.32 5.93
C ARG A 130 21.00 11.23 6.68
N ALA A 131 20.24 10.41 5.98
CA ALA A 131 19.42 9.36 6.58
C ALA A 131 20.23 8.10 6.96
N ARG A 132 21.29 7.78 6.20
CA ARG A 132 22.07 6.55 6.36
C ARG A 132 22.64 6.32 7.77
N PRO A 133 23.28 7.31 8.44
CA PRO A 133 23.82 7.09 9.79
C PRO A 133 22.75 6.69 10.81
N GLN A 134 21.54 7.25 10.68
CA GLN A 134 20.42 6.88 11.56
C GLN A 134 19.93 5.47 11.26
N GLY A 135 19.78 5.09 9.98
CA GLY A 135 19.38 3.73 9.60
C GLY A 135 20.40 2.66 10.02
N GLU A 136 21.70 2.95 9.92
CA GLU A 136 22.76 2.05 10.41
C GLU A 136 22.70 1.87 11.93
N LYS A 137 22.42 2.95 12.67
CA LYS A 137 22.23 2.91 14.13
C LYS A 137 20.99 2.09 14.51
N GLU A 138 19.86 2.31 13.85
CA GLU A 138 18.61 1.57 14.11
C GLU A 138 18.78 0.07 13.82
N LEU A 139 19.43 -0.29 12.71
CA LEU A 139 19.73 -1.68 12.40
C LEU A 139 20.66 -2.33 13.43
N ALA A 140 21.67 -1.59 13.91
CA ALA A 140 22.56 -2.08 14.97
C ALA A 140 21.81 -2.29 16.30
N GLN A 141 20.90 -1.37 16.66
CA GLN A 141 20.04 -1.49 17.83
C GLN A 141 19.11 -2.70 17.71
N LEU A 142 18.51 -2.91 16.54
CA LEU A 142 17.64 -4.05 16.28
C LEU A 142 18.39 -5.38 16.39
N ARG A 143 19.59 -5.47 15.82
CA ARG A 143 20.46 -6.66 15.95
C ARG A 143 20.83 -6.94 17.40
N ALA A 144 21.21 -5.90 18.15
CA ALA A 144 21.54 -6.04 19.58
C ALA A 144 20.34 -6.53 20.39
N PHE A 145 19.15 -5.99 20.13
CA PHE A 145 17.89 -6.41 20.76
C PHE A 145 17.54 -7.87 20.42
N ALA A 146 17.56 -8.24 19.13
CA ALA A 146 17.25 -9.60 18.70
C ALA A 146 18.21 -10.64 19.29
N LYS A 147 19.50 -10.29 19.41
CA LYS A 147 20.51 -11.12 20.06
C LYS A 147 20.26 -11.26 21.56
N ALA A 148 20.00 -10.14 22.26
CA ALA A 148 19.83 -10.13 23.72
C ALA A 148 18.56 -10.86 24.18
N GLU A 149 17.43 -10.60 23.50
CA GLU A 149 16.12 -11.10 23.94
C GLU A 149 15.72 -12.43 23.29
N PHE A 150 16.25 -12.74 22.09
CA PHE A 150 15.83 -13.92 21.31
C PHE A 150 16.99 -14.83 20.88
N GLY A 151 18.25 -14.48 21.21
CA GLY A 151 19.41 -15.28 20.84
C GLY A 151 19.70 -15.32 19.33
N VAL A 152 19.21 -14.34 18.56
CA VAL A 152 19.36 -14.29 17.10
C VAL A 152 20.63 -13.54 16.73
N ASP A 153 21.62 -14.25 16.19
CA ASP A 153 22.91 -13.66 15.82
C ASP A 153 22.88 -12.90 14.49
N GLU A 154 22.06 -13.33 13.53
CA GLU A 154 21.96 -12.73 12.21
C GLU A 154 20.50 -12.49 11.83
N LEU A 155 20.19 -11.27 11.42
CA LEU A 155 18.86 -10.90 10.92
C LEU A 155 18.82 -11.05 9.40
N GLN A 156 17.87 -11.84 8.91
CA GLN A 156 17.56 -11.91 7.50
C GLN A 156 16.50 -10.84 7.13
N PRO A 157 16.31 -10.52 5.84
CA PRO A 157 15.31 -9.52 5.43
C PRO A 157 13.88 -9.82 5.92
N TRP A 158 13.50 -11.09 6.04
CA TRP A 158 12.19 -11.52 6.56
C TRP A 158 12.05 -11.44 8.08
N ASP A 159 13.11 -11.09 8.79
CA ASP A 159 13.12 -10.94 10.24
C ASP A 159 13.00 -9.48 10.68
N ILE A 160 13.31 -8.52 9.80
CA ILE A 160 13.38 -7.10 10.14
C ILE A 160 12.05 -6.58 10.69
N ALA A 161 10.94 -6.80 9.99
CA ALA A 161 9.63 -6.32 10.42
C ALA A 161 9.18 -6.97 11.74
N TYR A 162 9.37 -8.27 11.86
CA TYR A 162 9.03 -9.05 13.06
C TYR A 162 9.77 -8.55 14.30
N TYR A 163 11.10 -8.47 14.27
CA TYR A 163 11.85 -8.02 15.44
C TYR A 163 11.71 -6.52 15.69
N SER A 164 11.43 -5.70 14.67
CA SER A 164 11.14 -4.28 14.86
C SER A 164 9.86 -4.10 15.68
N GLU A 165 8.83 -4.91 15.41
CA GLU A 165 7.60 -4.90 16.20
C GLU A 165 7.83 -5.43 17.62
N LYS A 166 8.59 -6.52 17.80
CA LYS A 166 8.97 -6.99 19.15
C LYS A 166 9.75 -5.92 19.93
N GLN A 167 10.66 -5.20 19.27
CA GLN A 167 11.44 -4.12 19.87
C GLN A 167 10.55 -2.94 20.26
N LYS A 168 9.65 -2.53 19.36
CA LYS A 168 8.69 -1.45 19.62
C LYS A 168 7.80 -1.79 20.82
N GLN A 169 7.29 -3.01 20.89
CA GLN A 169 6.50 -3.48 22.03
C GLN A 169 7.31 -3.49 23.33
N HIS A 170 8.58 -3.93 23.27
CA HIS A 170 9.47 -3.92 24.43
C HIS A 170 9.77 -2.51 24.94
N LEU A 171 10.01 -1.55 24.04
CA LEU A 171 10.40 -0.18 24.39
C LEU A 171 9.22 0.70 24.83
N TYR A 172 8.05 0.51 24.21
CA TYR A 172 6.92 1.43 24.36
C TYR A 172 5.67 0.80 24.95
N SER A 173 5.63 -0.52 25.13
CA SER A 173 4.46 -1.26 25.62
C SER A 173 3.18 -1.00 24.83
N ILE A 174 3.31 -0.63 23.55
CA ILE A 174 2.21 -0.36 22.62
C ILE A 174 2.39 -1.24 21.39
N SER A 175 1.34 -1.93 20.97
CA SER A 175 1.27 -2.60 19.67
C SER A 175 0.19 -1.96 18.78
N ASP A 176 0.39 -2.01 17.46
CA ASP A 176 -0.59 -1.46 16.52
C ASP A 176 -1.91 -2.25 16.57
N GLU A 177 -1.86 -3.54 16.92
CA GLU A 177 -3.07 -4.35 17.11
C GLU A 177 -3.88 -3.92 18.34
N GLN A 178 -3.23 -3.50 19.43
CA GLN A 178 -3.95 -2.92 20.59
C GLN A 178 -4.66 -1.62 20.24
N LEU A 179 -4.14 -0.87 19.27
CA LEU A 179 -4.76 0.37 18.79
C LEU A 179 -5.91 0.12 17.80
N ARG A 180 -5.93 -1.02 17.11
CA ARG A 180 -6.91 -1.33 16.06
C ARG A 180 -8.38 -1.11 16.49
N PRO A 181 -8.85 -1.53 17.68
CA PRO A 181 -10.24 -1.28 18.11
C PRO A 181 -10.61 0.20 18.24
N TYR A 182 -9.62 1.10 18.37
CA TYR A 182 -9.83 2.54 18.47
C TYR A 182 -9.94 3.24 17.11
N PHE A 183 -9.61 2.54 16.01
CA PHE A 183 -9.71 3.06 14.64
C PHE A 183 -10.70 2.25 13.79
N PRO A 184 -11.96 2.06 14.21
CA PRO A 184 -12.96 1.48 13.32
C PRO A 184 -13.20 2.44 12.17
N GLU A 185 -13.31 1.89 10.96
CA GLU A 185 -13.36 2.65 9.71
C GLU A 185 -14.41 3.77 9.74
N ASN A 186 -15.63 3.47 10.16
CA ASN A 186 -16.71 4.45 10.22
C ASN A 186 -16.37 5.66 11.10
N LYS A 187 -15.63 5.48 12.20
CA LYS A 187 -15.16 6.57 13.07
C LYS A 187 -14.00 7.32 12.44
N ALA A 188 -13.05 6.63 11.80
CA ALA A 188 -11.94 7.26 11.10
C ALA A 188 -12.43 8.14 9.93
N VAL A 189 -13.35 7.61 9.10
CA VAL A 189 -13.96 8.32 7.97
C VAL A 189 -14.81 9.48 8.45
N SER A 190 -15.62 9.29 9.49
CA SER A 190 -16.40 10.39 10.09
C SER A 190 -15.50 11.47 10.69
N GLY A 191 -14.39 11.09 11.33
CA GLY A 191 -13.38 12.01 11.86
C GLY A 191 -12.70 12.82 10.75
N LEU A 192 -12.36 12.18 9.62
CA LEU A 192 -11.86 12.87 8.43
C LEU A 192 -12.83 13.94 7.95
N PHE A 193 -14.12 13.62 7.83
CA PHE A 193 -15.12 14.61 7.38
C PHE A 193 -15.36 15.72 8.39
N GLU A 194 -15.24 15.46 9.69
CA GLU A 194 -15.29 16.52 10.70
C GLU A 194 -14.10 17.48 10.57
N VAL A 195 -12.90 16.98 10.28
CA VAL A 195 -11.72 17.83 10.01
C VAL A 195 -11.94 18.66 8.73
N VAL A 196 -12.42 18.04 7.65
CA VAL A 196 -12.74 18.72 6.39
C VAL A 196 -13.78 19.83 6.60
N LYS A 197 -14.82 19.56 7.40
CA LYS A 197 -15.83 20.55 7.76
C LYS A 197 -15.24 21.73 8.52
N ARG A 198 -14.39 21.48 9.52
CA ARG A 198 -13.79 22.56 10.34
C ARG A 198 -12.83 23.45 9.57
N ILE A 199 -12.06 22.87 8.65
CA ILE A 199 -11.04 23.59 7.89
C ILE A 199 -11.64 24.29 6.67
N TYR A 200 -12.58 23.65 5.97
CA TYR A 200 -13.06 24.10 4.67
C TYR A 200 -14.55 24.43 4.63
N GLY A 201 -15.31 24.21 5.71
CA GLY A 201 -16.76 24.40 5.71
C GLY A 201 -17.51 23.38 4.85
N ILE A 202 -16.87 22.27 4.46
CA ILE A 202 -17.44 21.27 3.55
C ILE A 202 -18.07 20.11 4.34
N THR A 203 -19.29 19.72 3.96
CA THR A 203 -20.00 18.56 4.51
C THR A 203 -20.13 17.47 3.45
N ALA A 204 -19.91 16.21 3.84
CA ALA A 204 -20.10 15.06 2.97
C ALA A 204 -21.46 14.40 3.25
N LYS A 205 -22.19 14.02 2.21
CA LYS A 205 -23.44 13.26 2.29
C LYS A 205 -23.35 12.06 1.36
N GLU A 206 -23.68 10.89 1.86
CA GLU A 206 -23.76 9.69 1.02
C GLU A 206 -24.96 9.77 0.09
N ARG A 207 -24.73 9.44 -1.18
CA ARG A 207 -25.75 9.34 -2.21
C ARG A 207 -25.94 7.88 -2.58
N THR A 208 -27.16 7.38 -2.39
CA THR A 208 -27.48 5.95 -2.50
C THR A 208 -28.27 5.59 -3.78
N ASP A 209 -28.78 6.58 -4.51
CA ASP A 209 -29.50 6.43 -5.78
C ASP A 209 -28.55 6.38 -7.00
N VAL A 210 -27.40 5.74 -6.85
CA VAL A 210 -26.37 5.65 -7.89
C VAL A 210 -25.81 4.24 -8.01
N ASP A 211 -25.40 3.89 -9.22
CA ASP A 211 -24.73 2.63 -9.47
C ASP A 211 -23.32 2.65 -8.86
N VAL A 212 -23.00 1.56 -8.16
CA VAL A 212 -21.67 1.29 -7.59
C VAL A 212 -21.15 -0.05 -8.10
N TRP A 213 -19.85 -0.18 -8.31
CA TRP A 213 -19.26 -1.39 -8.92
C TRP A 213 -18.94 -2.49 -7.90
N ALA A 214 -18.93 -2.18 -6.60
CA ALA A 214 -18.62 -3.15 -5.56
C ALA A 214 -19.40 -2.90 -4.27
N SER A 215 -19.74 -3.98 -3.57
CA SER A 215 -20.24 -3.91 -2.19
C SER A 215 -19.20 -3.24 -1.29
N GLY A 216 -19.61 -2.21 -0.54
CA GLY A 216 -18.72 -1.41 0.30
C GLY A 216 -18.05 -0.25 -0.42
N SER A 217 -18.41 0.03 -1.68
CA SER A 217 -18.13 1.31 -2.31
C SER A 217 -19.32 2.25 -2.17
N ALA A 218 -19.06 3.54 -1.98
CA ALA A 218 -20.10 4.57 -1.77
C ALA A 218 -19.77 5.84 -2.55
N LEU A 219 -20.80 6.55 -3.04
CA LEU A 219 -20.64 7.91 -3.59
C LEU A 219 -20.94 8.92 -2.49
N LEU A 220 -20.02 9.86 -2.29
CA LEU A 220 -20.16 10.95 -1.34
C LEU A 220 -20.25 12.29 -2.09
N GLU A 221 -21.31 13.05 -1.85
CA GLU A 221 -21.48 14.41 -2.35
C GLU A 221 -20.98 15.43 -1.33
N LEU A 222 -20.26 16.45 -1.81
CA LEU A 222 -19.63 17.48 -1.00
C LEU A 222 -20.38 18.81 -1.13
N TYR A 223 -20.87 19.33 -0.02
CA TYR A 223 -21.65 20.57 0.06
C TYR A 223 -20.90 21.62 0.87
N ASP A 224 -20.89 22.88 0.42
CA ASP A 224 -20.32 24.01 1.18
C ASP A 224 -21.29 24.54 2.26
N GLU A 225 -20.88 25.62 2.94
CA GLU A 225 -21.64 26.28 4.01
C GLU A 225 -22.98 26.89 3.54
N HIS A 226 -23.11 27.15 2.24
CA HIS A 226 -24.35 27.61 1.61
C HIS A 226 -25.21 26.45 1.11
N ASN A 227 -24.82 25.21 1.43
CA ASN A 227 -25.43 23.97 0.98
C ASN A 227 -25.42 23.85 -0.56
N GLU A 228 -24.43 24.44 -1.23
CA GLU A 228 -24.19 24.24 -2.66
C GLU A 228 -23.31 23.03 -2.90
N LEU A 229 -23.70 22.18 -3.86
CA LEU A 229 -22.89 21.05 -4.29
C LEU A 229 -21.58 21.55 -4.93
N ARG A 230 -20.44 21.12 -4.37
CA ARG A 230 -19.09 21.44 -4.86
C ARG A 230 -18.51 20.34 -5.73
N GLY A 231 -18.90 19.10 -5.50
CA GLY A 231 -18.46 17.92 -6.24
C GLY A 231 -18.91 16.65 -5.53
N SER A 232 -18.48 15.51 -6.04
CA SER A 232 -18.72 14.20 -5.43
C SER A 232 -17.48 13.33 -5.55
N PHE A 233 -17.39 12.23 -4.84
CA PHE A 233 -16.35 11.23 -5.10
C PHE A 233 -16.78 9.84 -4.66
N TYR A 234 -16.26 8.81 -5.34
CA TYR A 234 -16.44 7.43 -4.90
C TYR A 234 -15.41 7.06 -3.86
N LEU A 235 -15.80 6.26 -2.88
CA LEU A 235 -14.95 5.74 -1.82
C LEU A 235 -14.97 4.21 -1.88
N ASP A 236 -13.86 3.58 -2.27
CA ASP A 236 -13.69 2.13 -2.36
C ASP A 236 -12.49 1.69 -1.50
N LEU A 237 -12.74 1.34 -0.24
CA LEU A 237 -11.69 1.14 0.78
C LEU A 237 -11.10 -0.27 0.82
N TYR A 238 -11.91 -1.31 0.57
CA TYR A 238 -11.49 -2.68 0.86
C TYR A 238 -10.63 -3.29 -0.25
N ALA A 239 -9.69 -4.15 0.14
CA ALA A 239 -9.00 -5.02 -0.79
C ALA A 239 -9.95 -6.12 -1.28
N ARG A 240 -9.84 -6.49 -2.56
CA ARG A 240 -10.60 -7.60 -3.16
C ARG A 240 -9.82 -8.20 -4.33
N GLU A 241 -10.16 -9.43 -4.72
CA GLU A 241 -9.62 -10.01 -5.94
C GLU A 241 -9.94 -9.10 -7.14
N HIS A 242 -9.00 -9.01 -8.09
CA HIS A 242 -9.08 -8.16 -9.28
C HIS A 242 -9.08 -6.64 -9.03
N LYS A 243 -8.99 -6.16 -7.78
CA LYS A 243 -8.68 -4.75 -7.49
C LYS A 243 -7.17 -4.55 -7.45
N ARG A 244 -6.69 -3.46 -8.07
CA ARG A 244 -5.28 -3.05 -8.00
C ARG A 244 -4.87 -2.83 -6.52
N GLY A 245 -3.66 -3.24 -6.16
CA GLY A 245 -3.13 -2.99 -4.81
C GLY A 245 -2.66 -1.54 -4.61
N GLY A 246 -2.62 -1.10 -3.36
CA GLY A 246 -2.20 0.25 -2.96
C GLY A 246 -3.37 1.17 -2.63
N ALA A 247 -3.08 2.47 -2.52
CA ALA A 247 -4.07 3.53 -2.36
C ALA A 247 -3.81 4.59 -3.44
N TRP A 248 -4.87 5.05 -4.11
CA TRP A 248 -4.81 6.06 -5.15
C TRP A 248 -6.12 6.87 -5.15
N MET A 249 -6.11 7.97 -5.89
CA MET A 249 -7.28 8.75 -6.27
C MET A 249 -7.17 8.95 -7.79
N ASP A 250 -8.30 8.88 -8.48
CA ASP A 250 -8.38 9.09 -9.92
C ASP A 250 -9.53 10.06 -10.26
N ASP A 251 -9.41 10.76 -11.39
CA ASP A 251 -10.45 11.69 -11.83
C ASP A 251 -11.41 10.98 -12.79
N CYS A 252 -12.71 10.91 -12.46
CA CYS A 252 -13.73 10.46 -13.43
C CYS A 252 -14.29 11.65 -14.23
N VAL A 253 -14.64 12.74 -13.54
CA VAL A 253 -15.11 13.98 -14.18
C VAL A 253 -14.36 15.18 -13.61
N GLY A 254 -13.67 15.93 -14.46
CA GLY A 254 -13.03 17.20 -14.10
C GLY A 254 -14.01 18.37 -14.02
N GLN A 255 -13.68 19.39 -13.24
CA GLN A 255 -14.43 20.64 -13.21
C GLN A 255 -14.24 21.39 -14.54
N MET A 256 -15.34 21.73 -15.21
CA MET A 256 -15.29 22.42 -16.50
C MET A 256 -16.50 23.33 -16.67
N ARG A 257 -16.31 24.52 -17.24
CA ARG A 257 -17.42 25.33 -17.75
C ARG A 257 -17.79 24.82 -19.14
N LYS A 258 -19.04 24.36 -19.30
CA LYS A 258 -19.57 23.88 -20.59
C LYS A 258 -19.88 25.06 -21.51
N LEU A 259 -20.11 24.75 -22.79
CA LEU A 259 -20.41 25.74 -23.83
C LEU A 259 -21.68 26.56 -23.53
N ASP A 260 -22.66 25.97 -22.85
CA ASP A 260 -23.89 26.63 -22.41
C ASP A 260 -23.70 27.54 -21.18
N GLY A 261 -22.46 27.68 -20.69
CA GLY A 261 -22.11 28.48 -19.51
C GLY A 261 -22.29 27.74 -18.18
N SER A 262 -22.92 26.56 -18.16
CA SER A 262 -23.09 25.76 -16.95
C SER A 262 -21.75 25.22 -16.44
N LEU A 263 -21.65 25.06 -15.12
CA LEU A 263 -20.44 24.52 -14.48
C LEU A 263 -20.63 23.03 -14.17
N GLN A 264 -19.88 22.19 -14.85
CA GLN A 264 -19.72 20.78 -14.49
C GLN A 264 -18.94 20.69 -13.17
N LYS A 265 -19.54 20.01 -12.20
CA LYS A 265 -18.89 19.75 -10.91
C LYS A 265 -17.98 18.52 -11.04
N PRO A 266 -16.84 18.51 -10.33
CA PRO A 266 -15.91 17.39 -10.38
C PRO A 266 -16.49 16.16 -9.67
N SER A 267 -16.08 14.98 -10.15
CA SER A 267 -16.41 13.70 -9.53
C SER A 267 -15.25 12.70 -9.63
N PRO A 268 -14.24 12.73 -8.75
CA PRO A 268 -13.19 11.71 -8.69
C PRO A 268 -13.65 10.36 -8.11
N THR A 269 -12.77 9.35 -8.19
CA THR A 269 -12.93 7.98 -7.65
C THR A 269 -11.74 7.57 -6.79
#